data_AF-A0A4R2HHC6-F1
#
_entry.id   AF-A0A4R2HHC6-F1
#
_cell.length_a   1.000
_cell.length_b   1.000
_cell.length_c   1.000
_cell.angle_alpha   90.00
_cell.angle_beta   90.00
_cell.angle_gamma   90.00
#
_symmetry.space_group_name_H-M   'P 1'
#
loop_
_entity.id
_entity.type
_entity.pdbx_description
1 polymer ?
#
loop_
_entity_poly.entity_id
_entity_poly.type
_entity_poly.pdbx_seq_one_letter_code
_entity_poly.pdbx_strand_id
1 'polypeptide(L)'
;MRTTYALLFIFLLTKSINLRAQSNLLAANSYVSIQKLADARTNFNKSLIKSRTIKTAILPQSRYIFNQTGSHTINVEGLNFIVKDKTIVAIQEIVLSKAALNTINERLMILDKMQFAYCERSNQEYLSGEKNTSLAFNNDRQFFSVLKNIKNTINNINKFSKDDQNTASIELSLAKWKQPKIDWDFYCEILEKDTKTQLSK
;
A
#
# COMPACT_ATOMS: atom_id res chain seq x y z
N MET A 1 -9.77 -40.34 24.12
CA MET A 1 -8.75 -39.30 23.82
C MET A 1 -8.34 -39.31 22.34
N ARG A 2 -9.22 -38.93 21.40
CA ARG A 2 -8.85 -38.86 19.96
C ARG A 2 -9.46 -37.69 19.18
N THR A 3 -10.27 -36.83 19.81
CA THR A 3 -10.96 -35.72 19.14
C THR A 3 -10.32 -34.34 19.36
N THR A 4 -9.37 -34.23 20.30
CA THR A 4 -8.72 -32.94 20.64
C THR A 4 -7.58 -32.55 19.71
N TYR A 5 -7.03 -33.48 18.91
CA TYR A 5 -5.91 -33.19 18.00
C TYR A 5 -6.34 -32.68 16.61
N ALA A 6 -7.61 -32.89 16.22
CA ALA A 6 -8.11 -32.46 14.90
C ALA A 6 -8.33 -30.93 14.83
N LEU A 7 -8.71 -30.29 15.93
CA LEU A 7 -8.96 -28.85 15.99
C LEU A 7 -7.66 -28.01 15.99
N LEU A 8 -6.55 -28.56 16.50
CA LEU A 8 -5.25 -27.87 16.47
C LEU A 8 -4.65 -27.80 15.06
N PHE A 9 -4.93 -28.79 14.21
CA PHE A 9 -4.41 -28.85 12.84
C PHE A 9 -5.10 -27.87 11.89
N ILE A 10 -6.40 -27.61 12.08
CA ILE A 10 -7.15 -26.64 11.26
C ILE A 10 -6.71 -25.20 11.57
N PHE A 11 -6.31 -24.91 12.82
CA PHE A 11 -5.80 -23.60 13.21
C PHE A 11 -4.40 -23.30 12.66
N LEU A 12 -3.58 -24.33 12.40
CA LEU A 12 -2.25 -24.18 11.79
C LEU A 12 -2.33 -24.01 10.26
N LEU A 13 -3.36 -24.55 9.62
CA LEU A 13 -3.59 -24.41 8.18
C LEU A 13 -4.15 -23.03 7.79
N THR A 14 -4.95 -22.37 8.64
CA THR A 14 -5.47 -21.02 8.34
C THR A 14 -4.44 -19.92 8.53
N LYS A 15 -3.47 -20.07 9.45
CA LYS A 15 -2.34 -19.14 9.59
C LYS A 15 -1.39 -19.19 8.40
N SER A 16 -1.20 -20.37 7.79
CA SER A 16 -0.26 -20.54 6.68
C SER A 16 -0.79 -20.00 5.34
N ILE A 17 -2.12 -19.90 5.15
CA ILE A 17 -2.70 -19.30 3.94
C ILE A 17 -2.60 -17.77 3.95
N ASN A 18 -2.71 -17.12 5.12
CA ASN A 18 -2.52 -15.67 5.25
C ASN A 18 -1.04 -15.23 5.17
N LEU A 19 -0.10 -16.09 5.58
CA LEU A 19 1.34 -15.84 5.43
C LEU A 19 1.82 -16.05 3.97
N ARG A 20 1.24 -17.00 3.23
CA ARG A 20 1.60 -17.25 1.82
C ARG A 20 1.19 -16.12 0.87
N ALA A 21 0.22 -15.29 1.23
CA ALA A 21 -0.15 -14.11 0.44
C ALA A 21 0.87 -12.97 0.55
N GLN A 22 1.73 -12.97 1.57
CA GLN A 22 2.81 -11.99 1.75
C GLN A 22 4.19 -12.52 1.31
N SER A 23 4.40 -13.84 1.25
CA SER A 23 5.73 -14.42 0.98
C SER A 23 6.16 -14.45 -0.49
N ASN A 24 5.32 -14.06 -1.46
CA ASN A 24 5.68 -14.04 -2.88
C ASN A 24 6.33 -12.72 -3.35
N LEU A 25 6.80 -11.88 -2.42
CA LEU A 25 7.54 -10.65 -2.72
C LEU A 25 8.97 -10.63 -2.12
N LEU A 26 9.52 -11.80 -1.78
CA LEU A 26 10.96 -11.97 -1.51
C LEU A 26 11.82 -11.99 -2.79
N ALA A 27 11.31 -11.47 -3.90
CA ALA A 27 12.17 -11.15 -5.03
C ALA A 27 12.87 -9.82 -4.69
N ALA A 28 14.12 -9.92 -4.23
CA ALA A 28 15.05 -8.79 -4.32
C ALA A 28 14.92 -8.20 -5.73
N ASN A 29 14.49 -6.93 -5.84
CA ASN A 29 14.16 -6.21 -7.08
C ASN A 29 12.75 -6.42 -7.66
N SER A 30 11.71 -6.41 -6.83
CA SER A 30 10.34 -6.34 -7.35
C SER A 30 10.05 -4.93 -7.91
N TYR A 31 9.84 -4.84 -9.22
CA TYR A 31 9.31 -3.63 -9.86
C TYR A 31 7.83 -3.46 -9.52
N VAL A 32 7.48 -2.34 -8.90
CA VAL A 32 6.11 -1.95 -8.59
C VAL A 32 5.70 -0.81 -9.50
N SER A 33 4.65 -1.01 -10.28
CA SER A 33 4.02 0.04 -11.08
C SER A 33 2.72 0.46 -10.43
N ILE A 34 2.61 1.76 -10.12
CA ILE A 34 1.37 2.35 -9.60
C ILE A 34 0.28 2.25 -10.66
N GLN A 35 0.66 2.39 -11.94
CA GLN A 35 -0.25 2.21 -13.06
C GLN A 35 -0.83 0.79 -13.10
N LYS A 36 -0.01 -0.26 -12.88
CA LYS A 36 -0.52 -1.64 -12.82
C LYS A 36 -1.55 -1.85 -11.71
N LEU A 37 -1.37 -1.23 -10.54
CA LEU A 37 -2.34 -1.29 -9.45
C LEU A 37 -3.67 -0.61 -9.85
N ALA A 38 -3.58 0.56 -10.48
CA ALA A 38 -4.74 1.27 -11.00
C ALA A 38 -5.46 0.49 -12.11
N ASP A 39 -4.71 -0.12 -13.04
CA ASP A 39 -5.25 -0.88 -14.15
C ASP A 39 -5.96 -2.14 -13.67
N ALA A 40 -5.41 -2.85 -12.68
CA ALA A 40 -6.06 -4.02 -12.08
C ALA A 40 -7.46 -3.66 -11.56
N ARG A 41 -7.59 -2.57 -10.80
CA ARG A 41 -8.89 -2.09 -10.30
C ARG A 41 -9.79 -1.60 -11.42
N THR A 42 -9.25 -0.86 -12.39
CA THR A 42 -10.01 -0.34 -13.54
C THR A 42 -10.59 -1.49 -14.36
N ASN A 43 -9.80 -2.54 -14.62
CA ASN A 43 -10.22 -3.70 -15.39
C ASN A 43 -11.29 -4.51 -14.66
N PHE A 44 -11.16 -4.67 -13.35
CA PHE A 44 -12.22 -5.24 -12.51
C PHE A 44 -13.52 -4.42 -12.62
N ASN A 45 -13.46 -3.10 -12.43
CA ASN A 45 -14.63 -2.21 -12.49
C ASN A 45 -15.29 -2.23 -13.88
N LYS A 46 -14.51 -2.23 -14.96
CA LYS A 46 -15.03 -2.37 -16.34
C LYS A 46 -15.75 -3.71 -16.53
N SER A 47 -15.17 -4.80 -16.02
CA SER A 47 -15.77 -6.14 -16.08
C SER A 47 -17.10 -6.20 -15.33
N LEU A 48 -17.16 -5.60 -14.14
CA LEU A 48 -18.37 -5.47 -13.33
C LEU A 48 -19.46 -4.68 -14.07
N ILE A 49 -19.13 -3.52 -14.63
CA ILE A 49 -20.09 -2.69 -15.39
C ILE A 49 -20.64 -3.45 -16.60
N LYS A 50 -19.78 -4.16 -17.34
CA LYS A 50 -20.16 -4.91 -18.54
C LYS A 50 -21.03 -6.12 -18.23
N SER A 51 -20.67 -6.90 -17.20
CA SER A 51 -21.34 -8.18 -16.90
C SER A 51 -22.44 -8.08 -15.85
N ARG A 52 -22.55 -6.94 -15.15
CA ARG A 52 -23.46 -6.72 -14.01
C ARG A 52 -23.35 -7.77 -12.90
N THR A 53 -22.26 -8.53 -12.91
CA THR A 53 -22.01 -9.66 -12.01
C THR A 53 -20.66 -9.47 -11.36
N ILE A 54 -20.60 -9.63 -10.05
CA ILE A 54 -19.35 -9.56 -9.30
C ILE A 54 -18.57 -10.86 -9.57
N LYS A 55 -17.44 -10.74 -10.24
CA LYS A 55 -16.51 -11.86 -10.47
C LYS A 55 -15.44 -11.86 -9.39
N THR A 56 -15.73 -12.47 -8.26
CA THR A 56 -14.85 -12.50 -7.08
C THR A 56 -13.45 -13.06 -7.39
N ALA A 57 -13.36 -14.00 -8.34
CA ALA A 57 -12.10 -14.60 -8.78
C ALA A 57 -11.10 -13.61 -9.42
N ILE A 58 -11.55 -12.43 -9.86
CA ILE A 58 -10.70 -11.40 -10.48
C ILE A 58 -10.61 -10.13 -9.63
N LEU A 59 -10.92 -10.21 -8.33
CA LEU A 59 -10.75 -9.07 -7.43
C LEU A 59 -9.27 -8.63 -7.40
N PRO A 60 -8.99 -7.32 -7.48
CA PRO A 60 -7.64 -6.80 -7.35
C PRO A 60 -7.03 -7.16 -5.99
N GLN A 61 -5.76 -7.52 -5.98
CA GLN A 61 -5.06 -7.85 -4.74
C GLN A 61 -4.66 -6.58 -3.99
N SER A 62 -5.09 -6.44 -2.74
CA SER A 62 -4.60 -5.40 -1.83
C SER A 62 -3.16 -5.73 -1.42
N ARG A 63 -2.21 -4.83 -1.68
CA ARG A 63 -0.79 -5.04 -1.38
C ARG A 63 -0.12 -3.74 -0.98
N TYR A 64 0.71 -3.78 0.05
CA TYR A 64 1.58 -2.65 0.40
C TYR A 64 2.68 -2.48 -0.64
N ILE A 65 3.05 -1.23 -0.92
CA ILE A 65 4.18 -0.86 -1.77
C ILE A 65 5.44 -0.76 -0.92
N PHE A 66 5.38 0.02 0.17
CA PHE A 66 6.51 0.36 1.04
C PHE A 66 6.39 -0.23 2.45
N ASN A 67 5.18 -0.39 2.97
CA ASN A 67 4.91 -0.87 4.34
C ASN A 67 5.02 -2.41 4.45
N GLN A 68 6.18 -2.95 4.06
CA GLN A 68 6.49 -4.38 4.07
C GLN A 68 7.58 -4.70 5.10
N THR A 69 7.51 -5.88 5.73
CA THR A 69 8.51 -6.34 6.70
C THR A 69 9.80 -6.83 6.03
N GLY A 70 10.91 -6.85 6.78
CA GLY A 70 12.20 -7.31 6.26
C GLY A 70 12.92 -6.24 5.45
N SER A 71 14.03 -6.63 4.81
CA SER A 71 14.88 -5.74 4.03
C SER A 71 14.77 -6.05 2.54
N HIS A 72 14.39 -5.08 1.73
CA HIS A 72 14.21 -5.24 0.29
C HIS A 72 14.41 -3.93 -0.47
N THR A 73 14.77 -4.07 -1.76
CA THR A 73 14.80 -2.96 -2.71
C THR A 73 13.58 -3.06 -3.61
N ILE A 74 12.82 -1.97 -3.73
CA ILE A 74 11.67 -1.85 -4.62
C ILE A 74 11.94 -0.75 -5.64
N ASN A 75 11.73 -1.06 -6.92
CA ASN A 75 11.72 -0.03 -7.96
C ASN A 75 10.30 0.46 -8.14
N VAL A 76 10.06 1.76 -7.92
CA VAL A 76 8.75 2.39 -8.12
C VAL A 76 8.92 3.54 -9.09
N GLU A 77 8.34 3.39 -10.29
CA GLU A 77 8.38 4.39 -11.37
C GLU A 77 9.81 4.91 -11.66
N GLY A 78 10.81 4.02 -11.62
CA GLY A 78 12.21 4.34 -11.93
C GLY A 78 13.08 4.73 -10.73
N LEU A 79 12.51 4.92 -9.54
CA LEU A 79 13.28 5.13 -8.31
C LEU A 79 13.45 3.83 -7.52
N ASN A 80 14.67 3.53 -7.08
CA ASN A 80 14.95 2.37 -6.23
C ASN A 80 14.93 2.78 -4.76
N PHE A 81 13.90 2.37 -4.03
CA PHE A 81 13.79 2.58 -2.60
C PHE A 81 14.34 1.36 -1.86
N ILE A 82 15.18 1.61 -0.85
CA ILE A 82 15.63 0.59 0.09
C ILE A 82 14.71 0.67 1.30
N VAL A 83 13.95 -0.39 1.54
CA VAL A 83 13.02 -0.51 2.65
C VAL A 83 13.55 -1.53 3.63
N LYS A 84 13.55 -1.18 4.91
CA LYS A 84 13.86 -2.06 6.03
C LYS A 84 12.76 -1.94 7.07
N ASP A 85 12.12 -3.06 7.38
CA ASP A 85 11.11 -3.20 8.43
C ASP A 85 10.08 -2.06 8.40
N LYS A 86 9.40 -1.94 7.25
CA LYS A 86 8.34 -0.95 6.98
C LYS A 86 8.82 0.51 6.96
N THR A 87 10.12 0.74 6.81
CA THR A 87 10.71 2.09 6.76
C THR A 87 11.61 2.21 5.54
N ILE A 88 11.47 3.27 4.76
CA ILE A 88 12.40 3.62 3.69
C ILE A 88 13.68 4.13 4.36
N VAL A 89 14.78 3.41 4.21
CA VAL A 89 16.08 3.77 4.80
C VAL A 89 17.00 4.48 3.81
N ALA A 90 16.73 4.38 2.51
CA ALA A 90 17.43 5.14 1.47
C ALA A 90 16.62 5.15 0.16
N ILE A 91 16.97 6.08 -0.72
CA ILE A 91 16.57 6.09 -2.14
C ILE A 91 17.88 6.13 -2.93
N GLN A 92 18.12 5.13 -3.78
CA GLN A 92 19.37 5.07 -4.53
C GLN A 92 19.54 6.33 -5.38
N GLU A 93 20.80 6.76 -5.54
CA GLU A 93 21.20 7.92 -6.35
C GLU A 93 20.67 9.28 -5.84
N ILE A 94 20.04 9.33 -4.66
CA ILE A 94 19.62 10.57 -4.01
C ILE A 94 20.26 10.66 -2.62
N VAL A 95 21.09 11.67 -2.41
CA VAL A 95 21.68 11.96 -1.09
C VAL A 95 20.65 12.70 -0.24
N LEU A 96 20.08 11.99 0.75
CA LEU A 96 19.08 12.54 1.65
C LEU A 96 19.62 12.61 3.08
N SER A 97 19.29 13.69 3.78
CA SER A 97 19.48 13.73 5.24
C SER A 97 18.45 12.82 5.93
N LYS A 98 18.68 12.55 7.22
CA LYS A 98 17.72 11.83 8.07
C LYS A 98 16.37 12.55 8.13
N ALA A 99 16.36 13.88 8.21
CA ALA A 99 15.13 14.68 8.27
C ALA A 99 14.35 14.62 6.95
N ALA A 100 15.05 14.71 5.82
CA ALA A 100 14.45 14.54 4.50
C ALA A 100 13.82 13.15 4.34
N LEU A 101 14.55 12.11 4.73
CA LEU A 101 14.08 10.73 4.68
C LEU A 101 12.87 10.49 5.59
N ASN A 102 12.85 11.08 6.79
CA ASN A 102 11.70 11.01 7.68
C ASN A 102 10.45 11.64 7.06
N THR A 103 10.58 12.83 6.47
CA THR A 103 9.47 13.52 5.79
C THR A 103 8.90 12.69 4.64
N ILE A 104 9.78 12.03 3.87
CA ILE A 104 9.38 11.12 2.79
C ILE A 104 8.66 9.89 3.36
N ASN A 105 9.19 9.28 4.42
CA ASN A 105 8.58 8.13 5.09
C ASN A 105 7.18 8.45 5.59
N GLU A 106 7.02 9.53 6.37
CA GLU A 106 5.73 9.94 6.92
C GLU A 106 4.68 10.02 5.81
N ARG A 107 5.01 10.70 4.72
CA ARG A 107 4.08 10.86 3.60
C ARG A 107 3.80 9.55 2.86
N LEU A 108 4.83 8.82 2.45
CA LEU A 108 4.65 7.61 1.63
C LEU A 108 4.02 6.46 2.42
N MET A 109 4.33 6.33 3.71
CA MET A 109 3.75 5.29 4.56
C MET A 109 2.26 5.54 4.82
N ILE A 110 1.86 6.80 5.07
CA ILE A 110 0.45 7.17 5.18
C ILE A 110 -0.29 6.79 3.89
N LEU A 111 0.22 7.22 2.73
CA LEU A 111 -0.42 6.95 1.46
C LEU A 111 -0.47 5.46 1.12
N ASP A 112 0.58 4.70 1.45
CA ASP A 112 0.63 3.26 1.22
C ASP A 112 -0.36 2.49 2.10
N LYS A 113 -0.52 2.89 3.36
CA LYS A 113 -1.57 2.35 4.24
C LYS A 113 -2.96 2.64 3.70
N MET A 114 -3.19 3.86 3.25
CA MET A 114 -4.49 4.28 2.74
C MET A 114 -4.86 3.54 1.44
N GLN A 115 -3.94 3.39 0.48
CA GLN A 115 -4.26 2.66 -0.76
C GLN A 115 -4.57 1.20 -0.48
N PHE A 116 -3.81 0.57 0.43
CA PHE A 116 -4.06 -0.81 0.84
C PHE A 116 -5.46 -0.95 1.44
N ALA A 117 -5.79 -0.09 2.41
CA ALA A 117 -7.04 -0.14 3.15
C ALA A 117 -8.26 0.11 2.26
N TYR A 118 -8.21 1.09 1.35
CA TYR A 118 -9.31 1.32 0.41
C TYR A 118 -9.49 0.16 -0.56
N CYS A 119 -8.39 -0.44 -1.04
CA CYS A 119 -8.45 -1.61 -1.89
C CYS A 119 -9.10 -2.80 -1.16
N GLU A 120 -8.70 -3.04 0.09
CA GLU A 120 -9.27 -4.09 0.94
C GLU A 120 -10.75 -3.84 1.23
N ARG A 121 -11.11 -2.63 1.67
CA ARG A 121 -12.50 -2.27 2.00
C ARG A 121 -13.40 -2.43 0.79
N SER A 122 -13.00 -1.90 -0.38
CA SER A 122 -13.71 -2.12 -1.64
C SER A 122 -13.93 -3.60 -1.96
N ASN A 123 -12.89 -4.43 -1.81
CA ASN A 123 -13.02 -5.88 -2.02
C ASN A 123 -14.00 -6.52 -1.04
N GLN A 124 -13.97 -6.14 0.24
CA GLN A 124 -14.90 -6.65 1.24
C GLN A 124 -16.35 -6.27 0.91
N GLU A 125 -16.59 -5.03 0.46
CA GLU A 125 -17.93 -4.62 0.00
C GLU A 125 -18.42 -5.53 -1.13
N TYR A 126 -17.57 -5.81 -2.13
CA TYR A 126 -17.94 -6.71 -3.23
C TYR A 126 -18.12 -8.18 -2.80
N LEU A 127 -17.40 -8.64 -1.77
CA LEU A 127 -17.49 -10.01 -1.25
C LEU A 127 -18.69 -10.23 -0.33
N SER A 128 -19.09 -9.21 0.43
CA SER A 128 -20.21 -9.28 1.38
C SER A 128 -21.56 -9.56 0.70
N GLY A 129 -21.64 -9.43 -0.63
CA GLY A 129 -22.86 -9.59 -1.38
C GLY A 129 -23.88 -8.48 -1.12
N GLU A 130 -23.56 -7.49 -0.27
CA GLU A 130 -24.39 -6.32 -0.09
C GLU A 130 -24.45 -5.55 -1.41
N LYS A 131 -25.69 -5.23 -1.83
CA LYS A 131 -25.98 -4.45 -3.04
C LYS A 131 -25.42 -3.02 -2.99
N ASN A 132 -24.70 -2.64 -1.93
CA ASN A 132 -24.14 -1.29 -1.77
C ASN A 132 -22.86 -1.10 -2.59
N THR A 133 -23.00 -1.30 -3.90
CA THR A 133 -22.01 -0.92 -4.91
C THR A 133 -21.57 0.54 -4.79
N SER A 134 -22.40 1.41 -4.19
CA SER A 134 -22.06 2.81 -3.98
C SER A 134 -20.89 2.99 -3.00
N LEU A 135 -20.88 2.25 -1.87
CA LEU A 135 -19.74 2.26 -0.94
C LEU A 135 -18.48 1.69 -1.59
N ALA A 136 -18.59 0.57 -2.31
CA ALA A 136 -17.47 -0.01 -3.05
C ALA A 136 -16.88 0.98 -4.07
N PHE A 137 -17.74 1.65 -4.85
CA PHE A 137 -17.31 2.68 -5.80
C PHE A 137 -16.72 3.91 -5.12
N ASN A 138 -17.22 4.31 -3.95
CA ASN A 138 -16.60 5.38 -3.17
C ASN A 138 -15.18 4.99 -2.72
N ASN A 139 -15.01 3.78 -2.18
CA ASN A 139 -13.71 3.24 -1.80
C ASN A 139 -12.77 3.17 -3.02
N ASP A 140 -13.26 2.76 -4.20
CA ASP A 140 -12.47 2.74 -5.43
C ASP A 140 -12.02 4.14 -5.86
N ARG A 141 -12.88 5.15 -5.75
CA ARG A 141 -12.51 6.55 -6.05
C ARG A 141 -11.41 7.03 -5.11
N GLN A 142 -11.52 6.72 -3.82
CA GLN A 142 -10.50 7.08 -2.84
C GLN A 142 -9.19 6.32 -3.10
N PHE A 143 -9.24 5.04 -3.43
CA PHE A 143 -8.09 4.25 -3.86
C PHE A 143 -7.34 4.93 -5.02
N PHE A 144 -8.04 5.32 -6.09
CA PHE A 144 -7.42 6.02 -7.23
C PHE A 144 -6.84 7.40 -6.84
N SER A 145 -7.54 8.13 -5.97
CA SER A 145 -7.06 9.41 -5.43
C SER A 145 -5.74 9.24 -4.68
N VAL A 146 -5.64 8.23 -3.82
CA VAL A 146 -4.42 7.93 -3.06
C VAL A 146 -3.30 7.48 -3.99
N LEU A 147 -3.55 6.59 -4.96
CA LEU A 147 -2.52 6.20 -5.94
C LEU A 147 -1.99 7.40 -6.73
N LYS A 148 -2.86 8.34 -7.11
CA LYS A 148 -2.45 9.59 -7.75
C LYS A 148 -1.55 10.44 -6.83
N ASN A 149 -1.86 10.51 -5.53
CA ASN A 149 -1.01 11.19 -4.56
C ASN A 149 0.35 10.51 -4.39
N ILE A 150 0.42 9.17 -4.40
CA ILE A 150 1.69 8.43 -4.38
C ILE A 150 2.50 8.77 -5.64
N LYS A 151 1.90 8.66 -6.82
CA LYS A 151 2.56 8.98 -8.10
C LYS A 151 3.11 10.40 -8.12
N ASN A 152 2.32 11.38 -7.67
CA ASN A 152 2.77 12.77 -7.57
C ASN A 152 3.93 12.95 -6.57
N THR A 153 3.88 12.24 -5.44
CA THR A 153 4.96 12.27 -4.44
C THR A 153 6.26 11.70 -5.01
N ILE A 154 6.20 10.56 -5.70
CA ILE A 154 7.34 9.94 -6.37
C ILE A 154 7.89 10.85 -7.47
N ASN A 155 7.02 11.45 -8.29
CA ASN A 155 7.45 12.41 -9.30
C ASN A 155 8.17 13.63 -8.71
N ASN A 156 7.75 14.10 -7.52
CA ASN A 156 8.44 15.18 -6.83
C ASN A 156 9.80 14.74 -6.29
N ILE A 157 9.91 13.53 -5.74
CA ILE A 157 11.19 12.96 -5.31
C ILE A 157 12.14 12.80 -6.49
N ASN A 158 11.64 12.34 -7.65
CA ASN A 158 12.42 12.15 -8.87
C ASN A 158 12.91 13.47 -9.49
N LYS A 159 12.49 14.64 -8.99
CA LYS A 159 13.10 15.92 -9.37
C LYS A 159 14.41 16.14 -8.62
N PHE A 160 14.53 15.62 -7.39
CA PHE A 160 15.74 15.74 -6.59
C PHE A 160 16.92 14.91 -7.15
N SER A 161 16.64 13.88 -7.95
CA SER A 161 17.69 13.10 -8.64
C SER A 161 18.19 13.75 -9.94
N LYS A 162 17.47 14.74 -10.47
CA LYS A 162 17.73 15.34 -11.80
C LYS A 162 18.32 16.73 -11.74
N ASP A 163 17.91 17.49 -10.74
CA ASP A 163 18.48 18.80 -10.46
C ASP A 163 19.70 18.55 -9.56
N ASP A 164 20.88 19.11 -9.85
CA ASP A 164 22.11 19.04 -9.03
C ASP A 164 21.93 19.75 -7.66
N GLN A 165 20.87 19.39 -6.93
CA GLN A 165 20.47 20.00 -5.68
C GLN A 165 21.34 19.44 -4.57
N ASN A 166 21.98 20.34 -3.83
CA ASN A 166 22.58 19.96 -2.56
C ASN A 166 21.47 19.58 -1.55
N THR A 167 21.87 18.83 -0.52
CA THR A 167 20.96 18.31 0.52
C THR A 167 20.10 19.39 1.18
N ALA A 168 20.63 20.60 1.37
CA ALA A 168 19.90 21.71 1.99
C ALA A 168 18.73 22.20 1.11
N SER A 169 18.91 22.22 -0.22
CA SER A 169 17.83 22.60 -1.15
C SER A 169 16.72 21.55 -1.20
N ILE A 170 17.08 20.27 -1.09
CA ILE A 170 16.10 19.17 -0.97
C ILE A 170 15.29 19.31 0.32
N GLU A 171 15.95 19.55 1.46
CA GLU A 171 15.27 19.77 2.74
C GLU A 171 14.30 20.95 2.69
N LEU A 172 14.71 22.09 2.12
CA LEU A 172 13.85 23.25 1.96
C LEU A 172 12.63 22.95 1.09
N SER A 173 12.81 22.15 0.04
CA SER A 173 11.73 21.72 -0.86
C SER A 173 10.75 20.77 -0.15
N LEU A 174 11.26 19.85 0.65
CA LEU A 174 10.47 18.93 1.47
C LEU A 174 9.74 19.67 2.60
N ALA A 175 10.34 20.67 3.23
CA ALA A 175 9.70 21.47 4.27
C ALA A 175 8.46 22.23 3.76
N LYS A 176 8.40 22.53 2.46
CA LYS A 176 7.26 23.17 1.78
C LYS A 176 6.15 22.18 1.41
N TRP A 177 6.34 20.88 1.65
CA TRP A 177 5.33 19.88 1.36
C TRP A 177 4.11 20.08 2.25
N LYS A 178 2.97 20.35 1.61
CA LYS A 178 1.67 20.31 2.29
C LYS A 178 1.35 18.88 2.68
N GLN A 179 0.66 18.72 3.81
CA GLN A 179 0.09 17.44 4.24
C GLN A 179 -0.66 16.74 3.08
N PRO A 180 -0.58 15.40 2.96
CA PRO A 180 -1.32 14.70 1.93
C PRO A 180 -2.82 14.94 2.08
N LYS A 181 -3.51 15.19 0.97
CA LYS A 181 -4.96 15.34 0.96
C LYS A 181 -5.59 13.95 1.04
N ILE A 182 -5.83 13.51 2.27
CA ILE A 182 -6.42 12.22 2.61
C ILE A 182 -7.56 12.39 3.60
N ASP A 183 -8.35 11.34 3.78
CA ASP A 183 -9.29 11.20 4.89
C ASP A 183 -8.50 10.83 6.15
N TRP A 184 -8.36 11.79 7.07
CA TRP A 184 -7.58 11.60 8.29
C TRP A 184 -8.31 10.77 9.33
N ASP A 185 -9.63 10.85 9.39
CA ASP A 185 -10.43 10.05 10.31
C ASP A 185 -10.31 8.57 9.94
N PHE A 186 -10.43 8.26 8.64
CA PHE A 186 -10.20 6.90 8.15
C PHE A 186 -8.76 6.43 8.37
N TYR A 187 -7.77 7.32 8.26
CA TYR A 187 -6.39 6.95 8.59
C TYR A 187 -6.21 6.60 10.07
N CYS A 188 -6.84 7.35 10.97
CA CYS A 188 -6.86 7.03 12.40
C CYS A 188 -7.49 5.67 12.69
N GLU A 189 -8.62 5.33 12.04
CA GLU A 189 -9.24 4.00 12.14
C GLU A 189 -8.27 2.87 11.76
N ILE A 190 -7.48 3.07 10.69
CA ILE A 190 -6.47 2.10 10.25
C ILE A 190 -5.41 1.90 11.35
N LEU A 191 -4.92 2.99 11.96
CA LEU A 191 -3.91 2.92 13.02
C LEU A 191 -4.41 2.23 14.28
N GLU A 192 -5.66 2.49 14.67
CA GLU A 192 -6.27 1.81 15.82
C GLU A 192 -6.38 0.29 15.58
N LYS A 193 -6.80 -0.11 14.37
CA LYS A 193 -6.91 -1.52 13.99
C LYS A 193 -5.53 -2.21 13.99
N ASP A 194 -4.51 -1.55 13.45
CA ASP A 194 -3.14 -2.05 13.46
C ASP A 194 -2.63 -2.26 14.89
N THR A 195 -2.89 -1.31 15.79
CA THR A 195 -2.46 -1.36 17.20
C THR A 195 -3.14 -2.50 17.94
N LYS A 196 -4.46 -2.66 17.80
CA LYS A 196 -5.22 -3.77 18.40
C LYS A 196 -4.74 -5.14 17.90
N THR A 197 -4.36 -5.24 16.62
CA THR A 197 -3.84 -6.47 16.02
C THR A 197 -2.43 -6.83 16.53
N GLN A 198 -1.64 -5.84 16.93
CA GLN A 198 -0.31 -6.08 17.52
C GLN A 198 -0.41 -6.50 18.98
N LEU A 199 -1.31 -5.91 19.76
CA LEU A 199 -1.50 -6.24 21.19
C LEU A 199 -2.15 -7.61 21.43
N SER A 200 -2.76 -8.21 20.40
CA SER A 200 -3.40 -9.53 20.46
C SER A 200 -2.50 -10.68 19.99
N LYS A 201 -1.24 -10.41 19.65
CA LYS A 201 -0.22 -11.40 19.27
C LYS A 201 0.80 -11.58 20.38
#